data_AF-A0A820KVP6-F1
#
_entry.id   AF-A0A820KVP6-F1
#
_cell.length_a   1.000
_cell.length_b   1.000
_cell.length_c   1.000
_cell.angle_alpha   90.00
_cell.angle_beta   90.00
_cell.angle_gamma   90.00
#
_symmetry.space_group_name_H-M   'P 1'
#
loop_
_entity.id
_entity.type
_entity.pdbx_description
1 polymer ?
#
loop_
_entity_poly.entity_id
_entity_poly.type
_entity_poly.pdbx_seq_one_letter_code
_entity_poly.pdbx_strand_id
1 'polypeptide(L)'
;KSIDDIQVKYNCCGFDNLTNFDRNVTCKNLSCCNLPNQCCEKLSMCYTLLNNELDKNLKIIGSIMLIFTLTQIIVIYITLKFRNFRNPAIFI
;
A
#
# COMPACT_ATOMS: atom_id res chain seq x y z
N LYS A 1 14.63 -10.67 1.40
CA LYS A 1 13.91 -10.35 2.66
C LYS A 1 12.56 -9.79 2.27
N SER A 2 11.52 -10.62 2.17
CA SER A 2 10.32 -10.17 1.43
C SER A 2 8.98 -10.75 1.89
N ILE A 3 8.91 -11.95 2.47
CA ILE A 3 7.63 -12.60 2.78
C ILE A 3 7.58 -12.96 4.26
N ASP A 4 8.60 -13.65 4.77
CA ASP A 4 8.71 -14.01 6.20
C ASP A 4 8.67 -12.77 7.12
N ASP A 5 9.39 -11.70 6.77
CA ASP A 5 9.43 -10.47 7.57
C ASP A 5 8.04 -9.81 7.69
N ILE A 6 7.24 -9.87 6.62
CA ILE A 6 5.87 -9.33 6.59
C ILE A 6 4.96 -10.21 7.44
N GLN A 7 5.05 -11.52 7.26
CA GLN A 7 4.26 -12.49 8.00
C GLN A 7 4.52 -12.42 9.51
N VAL A 8 5.78 -12.27 9.92
CA VAL A 8 6.17 -12.05 11.32
C VAL A 8 5.70 -10.69 11.84
N LYS A 9 5.87 -9.62 11.05
CA LYS A 9 5.49 -8.26 11.46
C LYS A 9 3.98 -8.09 11.64
N TYR A 10 3.19 -8.68 10.75
CA TYR A 10 1.73 -8.54 10.72
C TYR A 10 1.00 -9.75 11.32
N ASN A 11 1.75 -10.73 11.84
CA ASN A 11 1.25 -11.98 12.42
C ASN A 11 0.15 -12.62 11.55
N CYS A 12 0.44 -12.74 10.26
CA CYS A 12 -0.44 -13.31 9.24
C CYS A 12 0.31 -14.39 8.47
N CYS A 13 -0.39 -15.35 7.87
CA CYS A 13 0.27 -16.39 7.09
C CYS A 13 -0.49 -16.72 5.81
N GLY A 14 0.25 -16.93 4.73
CA GLY A 14 -0.33 -17.15 3.40
C GLY A 14 -0.89 -15.87 2.78
N PHE A 15 -1.15 -15.94 1.48
CA PHE A 15 -1.80 -14.84 0.77
C PHE A 15 -3.31 -14.91 1.00
N ASP A 16 -3.96 -15.98 0.55
CA ASP A 16 -5.42 -16.18 0.63
C ASP A 16 -5.79 -17.64 0.96
N ASN A 17 -7.08 -17.91 1.23
CA ASN A 17 -7.59 -19.26 1.50
C ASN A 17 -7.74 -20.13 0.24
N LEU A 18 -7.56 -19.56 -0.96
CA LEU A 18 -7.72 -20.26 -2.24
C LEU A 18 -6.43 -20.92 -2.70
N THR A 19 -5.29 -20.44 -2.23
CA THR A 19 -3.99 -21.08 -2.46
C THR A 19 -3.81 -22.26 -1.52
N ASN A 20 -3.77 -23.47 -2.09
CA ASN A 20 -3.32 -24.66 -1.36
C ASN A 20 -1.83 -24.50 -1.03
N PHE A 21 -1.53 -24.03 0.18
CA PHE A 21 -0.17 -23.97 0.69
C PHE A 21 -0.06 -24.75 2.01
N ASP A 22 1.09 -25.36 2.23
CA ASP A 22 1.36 -26.07 3.48
C ASP A 22 1.68 -25.06 4.59
N ARG A 23 0.74 -24.94 5.54
CA ARG A 23 0.87 -24.07 6.70
C ARG A 23 2.06 -24.42 7.58
N ASN A 24 2.44 -25.70 7.65
CA ASN A 24 3.57 -26.13 8.47
C ASN A 24 4.91 -25.69 7.87
N VAL A 25 4.99 -25.51 6.55
CA VAL A 25 6.21 -25.07 5.86
C VAL A 25 6.26 -23.55 5.79
N THR A 26 5.17 -22.91 5.35
CA THR A 26 5.16 -21.47 5.05
C THR A 26 4.96 -20.61 6.30
N CYS A 27 4.30 -21.11 7.36
CA CYS A 27 4.09 -20.34 8.59
C CYS A 27 5.13 -20.64 9.68
N LYS A 28 6.13 -21.47 9.40
CA LYS A 28 7.07 -22.00 10.41
C LYS A 28 7.79 -20.92 11.22
N ASN A 29 8.03 -19.77 10.60
CA ASN A 29 8.77 -18.66 11.22
C ASN A 29 7.89 -17.75 12.10
N LEU A 30 6.58 -17.97 12.18
CA LEU A 30 5.71 -17.20 13.09
C LEU A 30 5.80 -17.74 14.51
N SER A 31 5.80 -16.82 15.47
CA SER A 31 5.84 -17.14 16.91
C SER A 31 4.65 -18.00 17.37
N CYS A 32 3.50 -17.92 16.71
CA CYS A 32 2.33 -18.75 17.01
C CYS A 32 2.45 -20.20 16.50
N CYS A 33 3.34 -20.48 15.54
CA CYS A 33 3.61 -21.82 14.99
C CYS A 33 4.70 -22.59 15.76
N ASN A 34 5.25 -22.01 16.85
CA ASN A 34 6.28 -22.65 17.66
C ASN A 34 5.77 -23.83 18.50
N LEU A 35 4.44 -23.99 18.67
CA LEU A 35 3.87 -25.15 19.36
C LEU A 35 3.57 -26.28 18.37
N PRO A 36 4.05 -27.51 18.61
CA PRO A 36 4.15 -28.58 17.60
C PRO A 36 2.82 -29.16 17.06
N ASN A 37 1.65 -28.60 17.39
CA ASN A 37 0.35 -29.04 16.85
C ASN A 37 -0.67 -27.89 16.71
N GLN A 38 -0.20 -26.64 16.77
CA GLN A 38 -1.04 -25.45 16.66
C GLN A 38 -0.43 -24.52 15.62
N CYS A 39 -0.43 -24.93 14.35
CA CYS A 39 -0.26 -23.94 13.28
C CYS A 39 -1.52 -23.07 13.23
N CYS A 40 -1.50 -22.04 14.08
CA CYS A 40 -2.36 -20.86 14.14
C CYS A 40 -3.71 -21.02 13.42
N GLU A 41 -4.58 -21.90 13.95
CA GLU A 41 -5.91 -22.17 13.39
C GLU A 41 -6.79 -20.90 13.32
N LYS A 42 -6.47 -19.91 14.16
CA LYS A 42 -7.12 -18.60 14.27
C LYS A 42 -6.39 -17.48 13.52
N LEU A 43 -5.40 -17.76 12.69
CA LEU A 43 -4.65 -16.69 12.02
C LEU A 43 -5.40 -16.15 10.81
N SER A 44 -5.39 -14.83 10.66
CA SER A 44 -5.90 -14.17 9.46
C SER A 44 -4.92 -14.33 8.29
N MET A 45 -5.48 -14.39 7.09
CA MET A 45 -4.72 -14.35 5.84
C MET A 45 -4.09 -12.96 5.65
N CYS A 46 -2.87 -12.89 5.10
CA CYS A 46 -2.22 -11.58 4.89
C CYS A 46 -3.00 -10.71 3.89
N TYR A 47 -3.70 -11.31 2.93
CA TYR A 47 -4.54 -10.58 1.98
C TYR A 47 -5.68 -9.80 2.65
N THR A 48 -6.34 -10.37 3.66
CA THR A 48 -7.46 -9.68 4.32
C THR A 48 -6.97 -8.49 5.14
N LEU A 49 -5.79 -8.60 5.76
CA LEU A 49 -5.15 -7.48 6.43
C LEU A 49 -4.77 -6.37 5.43
N LEU A 50 -4.14 -6.76 4.32
CA LEU A 50 -3.75 -5.82 3.28
C LEU A 50 -4.96 -5.09 2.70
N ASN A 51 -6.03 -5.83 2.36
CA ASN A 51 -7.21 -5.24 1.76
C ASN A 51 -7.90 -4.25 2.73
N ASN A 52 -7.99 -4.60 4.02
CA ASN A 52 -8.55 -3.70 5.03
C ASN A 52 -7.71 -2.42 5.22
N GLU A 53 -6.38 -2.53 5.19
CA GLU A 53 -5.47 -1.37 5.24
C GLU A 53 -5.58 -0.53 3.97
N LEU A 54 -5.66 -1.17 2.81
CA LEU A 54 -5.86 -0.50 1.53
C LEU A 54 -7.18 0.26 1.53
N ASP A 55 -8.31 -0.35 1.89
CA ASP A 55 -9.61 0.34 1.89
C ASP A 55 -9.62 1.58 2.81
N LYS A 56 -9.02 1.48 4.00
CA LYS A 56 -8.89 2.61 4.92
C LYS A 56 -8.01 3.71 4.35
N ASN A 57 -6.86 3.34 3.78
CA ASN A 57 -5.84 4.29 3.39
C ASN A 57 -6.08 4.86 1.99
N LEU A 58 -6.77 4.13 1.09
CA LEU A 58 -7.10 4.57 -0.26
C LEU A 58 -7.97 5.82 -0.25
N LYS A 59 -8.90 5.95 0.71
CA LYS A 59 -9.72 7.17 0.85
C LYS A 59 -8.86 8.40 1.15
N ILE A 60 -7.83 8.24 1.97
CA ILE A 60 -6.91 9.31 2.37
C ILE A 60 -5.92 9.60 1.25
N ILE A 61 -5.32 8.57 0.67
CA ILE A 61 -4.36 8.68 -0.44
C ILE A 61 -5.04 9.31 -1.66
N GLY A 62 -6.29 8.92 -1.95
CA GLY A 62 -7.08 9.48 -3.04
C GLY A 62 -7.31 10.97 -2.89
N SER A 63 -7.63 11.46 -1.68
CA SER A 63 -7.81 12.89 -1.44
C SER A 63 -6.50 13.67 -1.56
N ILE A 64 -5.40 13.12 -1.03
CA ILE A 64 -4.06 13.73 -1.15
C ILE A 64 -3.65 13.84 -2.63
N MET A 65 -3.84 12.77 -3.41
CA MET A 65 -3.49 12.75 -4.83
C MET A 65 -4.33 13.74 -5.64
N LEU A 66 -5.60 13.89 -5.31
CA LEU A 66 -6.48 14.87 -5.94
C LEU A 66 -6.00 16.30 -5.69
N ILE A 67 -5.72 16.64 -4.43
CA ILE A 67 -5.21 17.96 -4.05
C ILE A 67 -3.86 18.22 -4.71
N PHE A 68 -2.96 17.23 -4.70
CA PHE A 68 -1.66 17.35 -5.33
C PHE A 68 -1.79 17.65 -6.83
N THR A 69 -2.68 16.96 -7.53
CA THR A 69 -2.95 17.21 -8.94
C THR A 69 -3.48 18.62 -9.19
N LEU A 70 -4.44 19.08 -8.38
CA LEU A 70 -4.97 20.45 -8.46
C LEU A 70 -3.87 21.49 -8.24
N THR A 71 -3.00 21.29 -7.24
CA THR A 71 -1.88 22.18 -6.98
C THR A 71 -0.90 22.21 -8.15
N GLN A 72 -0.63 21.07 -8.80
CA GLN A 72 0.24 21.02 -9.99
C GLN A 72 -0.35 21.81 -11.16
N ILE A 73 -1.66 21.67 -11.43
CA ILE A 73 -2.33 22.43 -12.50
C ILE A 73 -2.22 23.93 -12.23
N ILE A 74 -2.46 24.36 -10.99
CA ILE A 74 -2.33 25.77 -10.57
C ILE A 74 -0.88 26.25 -10.74
N VAL A 75 0.10 25.46 -10.31
CA VAL A 75 1.52 25.77 -10.44
C VAL A 75 1.92 25.94 -11.91
N ILE A 76 1.49 25.04 -12.78
CA ILE A 76 1.76 25.12 -14.22
C ILE A 76 1.13 26.39 -14.81
N TYR A 77 -0.14 26.67 -14.49
CA TYR A 77 -0.84 27.86 -14.97
C TYR A 77 -0.13 29.16 -14.55
N ILE A 78 0.22 29.29 -13.25
CA ILE A 78 0.95 30.45 -12.73
C ILE A 78 2.30 30.57 -13.42
N THR A 79 3.03 29.47 -13.59
CA THR A 79 4.35 29.46 -14.24
C THR A 79 4.26 29.93 -15.69
N LEU A 80 3.27 29.46 -16.45
CA LEU A 80 3.03 29.90 -17.82
C LEU A 80 2.68 31.39 -17.90
N LYS A 81 1.76 31.85 -17.04
CA LYS A 81 1.37 33.27 -16.96
C LYS A 81 2.55 34.17 -16.56
N PHE A 82 3.36 33.74 -15.59
CA PHE A 82 4.53 34.48 -15.14
C PHE A 82 5.60 34.59 -16.24
N ARG A 83 5.83 33.52 -17.02
CA ARG A 83 6.71 33.57 -18.19
C ARG A 83 6.20 34.54 -19.26
N ASN A 84 4.89 34.59 -19.50
CA ASN A 84 4.27 35.53 -20.43
C ASN A 84 4.48 37.00 -19.99
N PHE A 85 4.46 37.28 -18.68
CA PHE A 85 4.76 38.62 -18.17
C PHE A 85 6.25 38.99 -18.24
N ARG A 86 7.16 38.03 -18.10
CA ARG A 86 8.61 38.29 -18.08
C ARG A 86 9.25 38.38 -19.48
N ASN A 87 8.65 37.74 -20.49
CA ASN A 87 9.00 37.90 -21.91
C ASN A 87 7.75 38.39 -22.69
N PRO A 88 7.47 39.69 -22.77
CA PRO A 88 6.36 40.23 -23.58
C PRO A 88 6.62 40.19 -25.10
N ALA A 89 7.47 39.26 -25.59
CA ALA A 89 7.75 39.15 -27.01
C ALA A 89 6.60 38.42 -27.71
N ILE A 90 5.76 39.22 -28.36
CA ILE A 90 4.79 38.87 -29.41
C ILE A 90 3.39 38.54 -28.89
N PHE A 91 2.69 39.61 -28.50
CA PHE A 91 1.25 39.76 -28.79
C PHE A 91 1.17 40.60 -30.09
N ILE A 92 1.36 39.93 -31.24
CA ILE A 92 0.92 40.37 -32.57
C ILE A 92 0.12 39.21 -33.14
#